data_AF-A0AAD0EA38-F1
#
_entry.id   AF-A0AAD0EA38-F1
#
_cell.length_a   1.000
_cell.length_b   1.000
_cell.length_c   1.000
_cell.angle_alpha   90.00
_cell.angle_beta   90.00
_cell.angle_gamma   90.00
#
_symmetry.space_group_name_H-M   'P 1'
#
loop_
_entity.id
_entity.type
_entity.pdbx_description
1 polymer ?
#
loop_
_entity_poly.entity_id
_entity_poly.type
_entity_poly.pdbx_seq_one_letter_code
_entity_poly.pdbx_strand_id
1 'polypeptide(L)' 'MERNIKNERKLLFFNPLLYALARLFPNLGRKLTQRWFLVFLTITGSIVFVYALIKIISKG' A
#
# COMPACT_ATOMS: atom_id res chain seq x y z
N MET A 1 9.14 -17.84 21.57
CA MET A 1 9.72 -16.84 20.63
C MET A 1 10.47 -17.48 19.46
N GLU A 2 10.89 -18.75 19.54
CA GLU A 2 11.70 -19.45 18.50
C GLU A 2 10.96 -19.84 17.20
N ARG A 3 9.63 -19.99 17.25
CA ARG A 3 8.82 -20.40 16.08
C ARG A 3 8.67 -19.29 15.02
N ASN A 4 8.80 -18.02 15.40
CA ASN A 4 8.60 -16.87 14.51
C ASN A 4 9.80 -16.70 13.55
N ILE A 5 11.02 -16.83 14.07
CA ILE A 5 12.28 -16.72 13.31
C ILE A 5 12.41 -17.82 12.24
N LYS A 6 11.87 -19.02 12.50
CA LYS A 6 11.87 -20.14 11.55
C LYS A 6 10.89 -19.90 10.39
N ASN A 7 9.78 -19.21 10.64
CA ASN A 7 8.79 -18.86 9.63
C ASN A 7 9.26 -17.69 8.75
N GLU A 8 9.93 -16.68 9.30
CA GLU A 8 10.54 -15.60 8.53
C GLU A 8 11.59 -16.12 7.53
N ARG A 9 12.46 -17.05 7.96
CA ARG A 9 13.40 -17.71 7.04
C ARG A 9 12.67 -18.51 5.95
N LYS A 10 11.58 -19.19 6.28
CA LYS A 10 10.81 -19.95 5.27
C LYS A 10 10.14 -19.03 4.24
N LEU A 11 9.64 -17.87 4.65
CA LEU A 11 9.12 -16.82 3.76
C LEU A 11 10.21 -16.24 2.84
N LEU A 12 11.42 -16.03 3.36
CA LEU A 12 12.59 -15.59 2.59
C LEU A 12 13.07 -16.63 1.57
N PHE A 13 12.88 -17.92 1.84
CA PHE A 13 13.23 -19.02 0.93
C PHE A 13 12.23 -19.22 -0.22
N PHE A 14 10.95 -18.90 -0.03
CA PHE A 14 9.93 -19.05 -1.08
C PHE A 14 9.97 -17.95 -2.13
N ASN A 15 10.62 -16.82 -1.84
CA ASN A 15 10.68 -15.70 -2.78
C ASN A 15 12.01 -14.91 -2.72
N PRO A 16 13.16 -15.58 -2.89
CA PRO A 16 14.47 -14.93 -2.82
C PRO A 16 14.63 -13.86 -3.90
N LEU A 17 13.96 -14.02 -5.05
CA LEU A 17 13.92 -13.03 -6.12
C LEU A 17 13.19 -11.76 -5.70
N LEU A 18 12.00 -11.86 -5.08
CA LEU A 18 11.25 -10.70 -4.58
C LEU A 18 11.99 -10.00 -3.44
N TYR A 19 12.63 -10.75 -2.55
CA TYR A 19 13.47 -10.18 -1.49
C TYR A 19 14.72 -9.50 -2.05
N ALA A 20 15.39 -10.12 -3.03
CA ALA A 20 16.54 -9.51 -3.72
C ALA A 20 16.14 -8.26 -4.50
N LEU A 21 14.98 -8.26 -5.17
CA LEU A 21 14.43 -7.08 -5.86
C LEU A 21 14.09 -5.97 -4.89
N ALA A 22 13.43 -6.29 -3.76
CA ALA A 22 13.13 -5.34 -2.71
C ALA A 22 14.40 -4.75 -2.06
N ARG A 23 15.47 -5.54 -1.99
CA ARG A 23 16.78 -5.14 -1.46
C ARG A 23 17.62 -4.35 -2.47
N LEU A 24 17.53 -4.65 -3.77
CA LEU A 24 18.21 -3.89 -4.84
C LEU A 24 17.52 -2.54 -5.09
N PHE A 25 16.21 -2.49 -4.92
CA PHE A 25 15.41 -1.32 -5.24
C PHE A 25 14.52 -0.85 -4.06
N PRO A 26 15.09 -0.64 -2.85
CA PRO A 26 14.33 -0.24 -1.67
C PRO A 26 13.67 1.13 -1.88
N ASN A 27 14.30 1.98 -2.70
CA ASN A 27 13.79 3.30 -3.04
C ASN A 27 12.78 3.30 -4.18
N LEU A 28 12.79 2.34 -5.11
CA LEU A 28 11.74 2.29 -6.15
C LEU A 28 10.42 1.85 -5.55
N GLY A 29 10.41 0.79 -4.73
CA GLY A 29 9.20 0.38 -4.01
C GLY A 29 8.65 1.53 -3.18
N ARG A 30 9.48 2.18 -2.37
CA ARG A 30 9.05 3.28 -1.50
C ARG A 30 8.57 4.52 -2.28
N LYS A 31 9.25 4.90 -3.37
CA LYS A 31 8.90 6.08 -4.19
C LYS A 31 7.66 5.82 -5.06
N LEU A 32 7.48 4.59 -5.56
CA LEU A 32 6.26 4.17 -6.25
C LEU A 32 5.09 4.12 -5.26
N THR A 33 5.23 3.41 -4.14
CA THR A 33 4.19 3.28 -3.12
C THR A 33 3.79 4.64 -2.56
N GLN A 34 4.73 5.58 -2.36
CA GLN A 34 4.42 6.92 -1.87
C GLN A 34 3.68 7.77 -2.91
N ARG A 35 4.04 7.67 -4.20
CA ARG A 35 3.35 8.38 -5.28
C ARG A 35 1.94 7.81 -5.51
N TRP A 36 1.81 6.48 -5.51
CA TRP A 36 0.52 5.79 -5.59
C TRP A 36 -0.33 6.02 -4.35
N PHE A 37 0.27 6.13 -3.16
CA PHE A 37 -0.44 6.46 -1.93
C PHE A 37 -1.06 7.85 -2.00
N LEU A 38 -0.34 8.84 -2.54
CA LEU A 38 -0.87 10.19 -2.74
C LEU A 38 -2.06 10.17 -3.72
N VAL A 39 -1.92 9.46 -4.83
CA VAL A 39 -3.01 9.27 -5.81
C VAL A 39 -4.22 8.59 -5.16
N PHE A 40 -3.99 7.54 -4.36
CA PHE A 40 -5.06 6.83 -3.65
C PHE A 40 -5.79 7.73 -2.66
N LEU A 41 -5.03 8.56 -1.93
CA LEU A 41 -5.55 9.53 -0.98
C LEU A 41 -6.42 10.59 -1.68
N THR A 42 -5.95 11.13 -2.81
CA THR A 42 -6.70 12.11 -3.61
C THR A 42 -7.99 11.52 -4.17
N ILE A 43 -7.96 10.29 -4.71
CA ILE A 43 -9.15 9.60 -5.23
C ILE A 43 -10.15 9.35 -4.09
N THR A 44 -9.69 8.80 -2.97
CA THR A 44 -10.56 8.50 -1.82
C THR A 44 -11.20 9.78 -1.27
N GLY A 45 -10.41 10.85 -1.11
CA GLY A 45 -10.93 12.15 -0.69
C GLY A 45 -11.96 12.73 -1.67
N SER A 46 -11.70 12.60 -2.98
CA SER A 46 -12.63 13.07 -4.02
C SER A 46 -13.97 12.32 -3.99
N ILE A 47 -13.94 10.99 -3.82
CA ILE A 47 -15.15 10.16 -3.72
C ILE A 47 -15.97 10.56 -2.49
N VAL A 48 -15.32 10.71 -1.33
CA VAL A 48 -15.99 11.13 -0.08
C VAL A 48 -16.59 12.52 -0.23
N PHE A 49 -15.89 13.44 -0.88
CA PHE A 49 -16.36 14.80 -1.13
C PHE A 49 -17.60 14.82 -2.03
N VAL A 50 -17.57 14.09 -3.15
CA VAL A 50 -18.72 13.95 -4.06
C VAL A 50 -19.92 13.33 -3.34
N TYR A 51 -19.69 12.28 -2.54
CA TYR A 51 -20.75 11.64 -1.76
C TYR A 51 -21.39 12.61 -0.74
N ALA A 52 -20.57 13.42 -0.06
CA ALA A 52 -21.06 14.45 0.86
C ALA A 52 -21.89 15.52 0.13
N LEU A 53 -21.44 15.97 -1.04
CA LEU A 53 -22.15 16.91 -1.91
C LEU A 53 -23.52 16.36 -2.33
N ILE A 54 -23.56 15.14 -2.84
CA ILE A 54 -24.81 14.47 -3.23
C ILE A 54 -25.74 14.35 -2.03
N LYS A 55 -25.21 14.00 -0.84
CA LYS A 55 -26.00 13.88 0.39
C LYS A 55 -26.59 15.21 0.85
N ILE A 56 -25.89 16.32 0.66
CA ILE A 56 -26.38 17.67 0.97
C ILE A 56 -27.50 18.05 0.00
N ILE A 57 -27.27 17.86 -1.31
CA ILE A 57 -28.25 18.20 -2.36
C ILE A 57 -29.50 17.31 -2.26
N SER A 58 -29.34 16.01 -2.00
CA SER A 58 -30.44 15.05 -1.90
C SER A 58 -31.31 15.23 -0.64
N LYS A 59 -30.88 16.06 0.32
CA LYS A 59 -31.67 16.43 1.51
C LYS A 59 -32.37 17.77 1.37
N GLY A 60 -32.10 18.53 0.31
CA GLY A 60 -32.79 19.76 -0.05
C GLY A 60 -34.05 19.53 -0.85
#